data_AF-E1VCI3-F1
#
_entry.id   AF-E1VCI3-F1
#
_cell.length_a   1.000
_cell.length_b   1.000
_cell.length_c   1.000
_cell.angle_alpha   90.00
_cell.angle_beta   90.00
_cell.angle_gamma   90.00
#
_symmetry.space_group_name_H-M   'P 1'
#
loop_
_entity.id
_entity.type
_entity.pdbx_description
1 polymer ?
#
loop_
_entity_poly.entity_id
_entity_poly.type
_entity_poly.pdbx_seq_one_letter_code
_entity_poly.pdbx_strand_id
1 'polypeptide(L)'
;MLSYQHAYHAGNFADVHKHLVLYAIIDHLLRKVSSVTYIDTHAGRGRYPLNAEETLRLGEYRDGAEKLWKERGRLAEDPLLADWLEGLAAAQSRQNPTELDHYPGSPWWLAQRLREQDALRLFELHPREHEHLSRQQLADRVRQVHGDGLSGLIESLPVATPRLCVLVDPSYERKEEYGEVAATLLEAMRKARHGIVLVWYPLLPAGRHEALLDALKAGGLRKIWRSELRVASPQSERGMYGSGMLVINPPWGLDRRLEDAMARLAPVLGDASRHRGDWWVPE
;
A
#
# COMPACT_ATOMS: atom_id res chain seq x y z
N MET A 1 -7.29 -1.13 -22.43
CA MET A 1 -5.99 -0.46 -22.59
C MET A 1 -5.55 -0.11 -21.19
N LEU A 2 -4.37 -0.57 -20.75
CA LEU A 2 -3.82 -0.22 -19.43
C LEU A 2 -3.20 1.17 -19.58
N SER A 3 -3.94 2.21 -19.20
CA SER A 3 -3.50 3.60 -19.36
C SER A 3 -2.86 4.17 -18.10
N TYR A 4 -3.17 3.60 -16.94
CA TYR A 4 -2.65 4.06 -15.67
C TYR A 4 -1.17 3.68 -15.52
N GLN A 5 -0.36 4.69 -15.24
CA GLN A 5 1.03 4.50 -14.83
C GLN A 5 1.23 5.20 -13.50
N HIS A 6 1.65 4.43 -12.50
CA HIS A 6 1.76 4.93 -11.13
C HIS A 6 2.80 6.05 -10.99
N ALA A 7 3.79 6.15 -11.89
CA ALA A 7 4.82 7.17 -11.85
C ALA A 7 4.30 8.62 -11.83
N TYR A 8 3.14 8.90 -12.44
CA TYR A 8 2.53 10.23 -12.39
C TYR A 8 2.07 10.64 -10.98
N HIS A 9 1.79 9.66 -10.11
CA HIS A 9 1.18 9.85 -8.79
C HIS A 9 2.12 9.48 -7.64
N ALA A 10 3.34 9.03 -7.96
CA ALA A 10 4.28 8.48 -7.00
C ALA A 10 4.55 9.45 -5.85
N GLY A 11 4.42 8.97 -4.61
CA GLY A 11 4.71 9.73 -3.41
C GLY A 11 3.63 10.72 -2.99
N ASN A 12 2.45 10.69 -3.61
CA ASN A 12 1.32 11.49 -3.16
C ASN A 12 0.82 11.06 -1.76
N PHE A 13 -0.20 11.74 -1.24
CA PHE A 13 -0.76 11.45 0.08
C PHE A 13 -1.33 10.02 0.22
N ALA A 14 -1.86 9.45 -0.88
CA ALA A 14 -2.45 8.11 -0.89
C ALA A 14 -1.37 7.04 -0.78
N ASP A 15 -0.25 7.26 -1.46
CA ASP A 15 0.96 6.44 -1.36
C ASP A 15 1.56 6.48 0.05
N VAL A 16 1.65 7.67 0.66
CA VAL A 16 2.07 7.83 2.06
C VAL A 16 1.19 6.99 2.99
N HIS A 17 -0.14 7.11 2.86
CA HIS A 17 -1.09 6.36 3.67
C HIS A 17 -0.94 4.85 3.47
N LYS A 18 -0.94 4.38 2.22
CA LYS A 18 -0.79 2.98 1.85
C LYS A 18 0.50 2.37 2.39
N HIS A 19 1.63 3.03 2.12
CA HIS A 19 2.95 2.49 2.48
C HIS A 19 3.23 2.56 3.98
N LEU A 20 2.65 3.53 4.72
CA LEU A 20 2.73 3.53 6.18
C LEU A 20 1.96 2.34 6.79
N VAL A 21 0.75 2.08 6.31
CA VAL A 21 -0.06 0.93 6.78
C VAL A 21 0.64 -0.39 6.43
N LEU A 22 1.14 -0.52 5.19
CA LEU A 22 1.92 -1.67 4.75
C LEU A 22 3.15 -1.89 5.64
N TYR A 23 3.92 -0.83 5.89
CA TYR A 23 5.11 -0.89 6.73
C TYR A 23 4.79 -1.32 8.17
N ALA A 24 3.73 -0.79 8.77
CA ALA A 24 3.32 -1.15 10.11
C ALA A 24 2.93 -2.63 10.24
N ILE A 25 2.32 -3.21 9.19
CA ILE A 25 2.03 -4.65 9.11
C ILE A 25 3.31 -5.47 9.01
N ILE A 26 4.22 -5.09 8.11
CA ILE A 26 5.52 -5.78 7.92
C ILE A 26 6.29 -5.77 9.25
N ASP A 27 6.43 -4.60 9.87
CA ASP A 27 7.11 -4.43 11.15
C ASP A 27 6.51 -5.32 12.26
N HIS A 28 5.18 -5.41 12.33
CA HIS A 28 4.53 -6.31 13.27
C HIS A 28 4.82 -7.79 12.97
N LEU A 29 4.73 -8.20 11.71
CA LEU A 29 4.93 -9.60 11.30
C LEU A 29 6.36 -10.09 11.59
N LEU A 30 7.36 -9.21 11.49
CA LEU A 30 8.76 -9.55 11.72
C LEU A 30 9.12 -9.81 13.19
N ARG A 31 8.22 -9.50 14.14
CA ARG A 31 8.37 -9.83 15.57
C ARG A 31 8.37 -11.34 15.85
N LYS A 32 7.83 -12.15 14.94
CA LYS A 32 7.83 -13.62 15.04
C LYS A 32 8.84 -14.22 14.06
N VAL A 33 9.53 -15.27 14.51
CA VAL A 33 10.58 -15.96 13.72
C VAL A 33 10.00 -16.74 12.53
N SER A 34 8.74 -17.19 12.61
CA SER A 34 8.07 -17.97 11.55
C SER A 34 8.13 -17.27 10.20
N SER A 35 8.22 -18.01 9.10
CA SER A 35 8.28 -17.41 7.75
C SER A 35 6.96 -16.77 7.34
N VAL A 36 7.05 -15.84 6.39
CA VAL A 36 5.91 -15.16 5.75
C VAL A 36 6.07 -15.24 4.24
N THR A 37 4.97 -15.51 3.54
CA THR A 37 4.87 -15.18 2.11
C THR A 37 4.15 -13.86 1.95
N TYR A 38 4.83 -12.92 1.30
CA TYR A 38 4.28 -11.65 0.88
C TYR A 38 3.84 -11.74 -0.59
N ILE A 39 2.69 -11.18 -0.91
CA ILE A 39 2.18 -11.07 -2.29
C ILE A 39 1.78 -9.62 -2.53
N ASP A 40 2.35 -8.99 -3.55
CA ASP A 40 1.89 -7.72 -4.10
C ASP A 40 1.23 -7.98 -5.44
N THR A 41 -0.07 -7.74 -5.54
CA THR A 41 -0.85 -8.05 -6.74
C THR A 41 -0.72 -6.98 -7.84
N HIS A 42 -0.24 -5.79 -7.49
CA HIS A 42 -0.15 -4.64 -8.39
C HIS A 42 1.13 -3.84 -8.07
N ALA A 43 2.27 -4.46 -8.34
CA ALA A 43 3.58 -4.02 -7.86
C ALA A 43 4.09 -2.70 -8.49
N GLY A 44 3.58 -2.32 -9.66
CA GLY A 44 4.12 -1.20 -10.43
C GLY A 44 5.58 -1.40 -10.80
N ARG A 45 6.28 -0.31 -11.09
CA ARG A 45 7.72 -0.34 -11.40
C ARG A 45 8.64 -0.44 -10.18
N GLY A 46 8.09 -0.51 -8.96
CA GLY A 46 8.81 -0.70 -7.70
C GLY A 46 9.52 0.51 -7.09
N ARG A 47 10.26 1.32 -7.87
CA ARG A 47 10.89 2.58 -7.40
C ARG A 47 10.69 3.70 -8.40
N TYR A 48 10.47 4.91 -7.90
CA TYR A 48 10.07 6.06 -8.71
C TYR A 48 11.06 7.21 -8.55
N PRO A 49 11.90 7.52 -9.56
CA PRO A 49 12.67 8.76 -9.56
C PRO A 49 11.72 9.96 -9.60
N LEU A 50 11.90 10.91 -8.69
CA LEU A 50 11.03 12.09 -8.58
C LEU A 50 11.37 13.16 -9.63
N ASN A 51 12.53 13.06 -10.26
CA ASN A 51 12.95 13.88 -11.40
C ASN A 51 12.59 13.27 -12.78
N ALA A 52 11.91 12.12 -12.81
CA ALA A 52 11.42 11.55 -14.05
C ALA A 52 10.34 12.44 -14.68
N GLU A 53 10.25 12.44 -16.02
CA GLU A 53 9.30 13.28 -16.76
C GLU A 53 7.85 13.03 -16.31
N GLU A 54 7.47 11.76 -16.13
CA GLU A 54 6.12 11.39 -15.70
C GLU A 54 5.80 11.96 -14.31
N THR A 55 6.71 11.79 -13.35
CA THR A 55 6.53 12.27 -11.98
C THR A 55 6.47 13.80 -11.91
N LEU A 56 7.33 14.49 -12.66
CA LEU A 56 7.39 15.95 -12.71
C LEU A 56 6.14 16.58 -13.34
N ARG A 57 5.43 15.84 -14.21
CA ARG A 57 4.24 16.35 -14.90
C ARG A 57 3.10 16.71 -13.96
N LEU A 58 2.86 15.91 -12.93
CA LEU A 58 1.86 16.22 -11.90
C LEU A 58 2.51 16.72 -10.60
N GLY A 59 3.67 16.17 -10.23
CA GLY A 59 4.42 16.59 -9.04
C GLY A 59 3.71 16.33 -7.72
N GLU A 60 2.80 15.35 -7.66
CA GLU A 60 1.94 15.10 -6.48
C GLU A 60 2.73 14.73 -5.21
N TYR A 61 3.97 14.23 -5.35
CA TYR A 61 4.86 13.96 -4.23
C TYR A 61 5.11 15.18 -3.34
N ARG A 62 5.03 16.39 -3.92
CA ARG A 62 5.20 17.66 -3.20
C ARG A 62 4.13 17.89 -2.14
N ASP A 63 2.93 17.34 -2.37
CA ASP A 63 1.81 17.41 -1.45
C ASP A 63 1.65 16.19 -0.56
N GLY A 64 2.49 15.17 -0.77
CA GLY A 64 2.57 13.96 0.04
C GLY A 64 3.92 13.82 0.73
N ALA A 65 4.76 12.92 0.21
CA ALA A 65 6.01 12.50 0.80
C ALA A 65 7.00 13.66 1.08
N GLU A 66 7.03 14.70 0.24
CA GLU A 66 7.95 15.83 0.45
C GLU A 66 7.61 16.64 1.72
N LYS A 67 6.32 16.82 2.04
CA LYS A 67 5.91 17.50 3.28
C LYS A 67 6.36 16.73 4.51
N LEU A 68 6.16 15.41 4.49
CA LEU A 68 6.62 14.52 5.56
C LEU A 68 8.15 14.51 5.67
N TRP A 69 8.85 14.50 4.53
CA TRP A 69 10.30 14.56 4.50
C TRP A 69 10.83 15.84 5.15
N LYS A 70 10.22 17.00 4.86
CA LYS A 70 10.59 18.29 5.46
C LYS A 70 10.33 18.33 6.97
N GLU A 71 9.22 17.75 7.42
CA GLU A 71 8.79 17.70 8.83
C GLU A 71 9.33 16.47 9.61
N ARG A 72 10.24 15.69 9.02
CA ARG A 72 10.65 14.38 9.55
C ARG A 72 11.19 14.41 10.98
N GLY A 73 11.85 15.51 11.39
CA GLY A 73 12.34 15.67 12.76
C GLY A 73 11.21 15.69 13.80
N ARG A 74 10.11 16.38 13.50
CA ARG A 74 8.93 16.46 14.37
C ARG A 74 8.12 15.16 14.33
N LEU A 75 7.99 14.56 13.15
CA LEU A 75 7.24 13.32 12.97
C LEU A 75 7.94 12.12 13.64
N ALA A 76 9.27 12.12 13.71
CA ALA A 76 10.07 11.07 14.35
C ALA A 76 9.91 10.98 15.88
N GLU A 77 9.12 11.87 16.51
CA GLU A 77 8.69 11.68 17.90
C GLU A 77 7.74 10.47 18.07
N ASP A 78 7.04 10.08 17.00
CA ASP A 78 6.27 8.84 16.97
C ASP A 78 7.16 7.69 16.49
N PRO A 79 7.27 6.57 17.23
CA PRO A 79 8.16 5.47 16.86
C PRO A 79 7.84 4.84 15.50
N LEU A 80 6.56 4.70 15.13
CA LEU A 80 6.21 4.12 13.83
C LEU A 80 6.61 5.05 12.69
N LEU A 81 6.37 6.36 12.85
CA LEU A 81 6.78 7.35 11.85
C LEU A 81 8.30 7.48 11.77
N ALA A 82 9.01 7.44 12.90
CA ALA A 82 10.47 7.46 12.93
C ALA A 82 11.05 6.32 12.08
N ASP A 83 10.62 5.08 12.35
CA ASP A 83 11.13 3.91 11.66
C ASP A 83 10.73 3.93 10.16
N TRP A 84 9.52 4.40 9.83
CA TRP A 84 9.09 4.53 8.43
C TRP A 84 9.91 5.60 7.69
N LEU A 85 10.16 6.75 8.31
CA LEU A 85 10.96 7.83 7.74
C LEU A 85 12.44 7.43 7.59
N GLU A 86 12.97 6.59 8.47
CA GLU A 86 14.29 5.99 8.30
C GLU A 86 14.32 5.07 7.07
N GLY A 87 13.27 4.25 6.88
CA GLY A 87 13.10 3.46 5.67
C GLY A 87 13.04 4.33 4.41
N LEU A 88 12.29 5.44 4.44
CA LEU A 88 12.24 6.39 3.33
C LEU A 88 13.64 6.97 3.07
N ALA A 89 14.37 7.37 4.13
CA ALA A 89 15.72 7.89 3.99
C ALA A 89 16.71 6.87 3.39
N ALA A 90 16.58 5.59 3.75
CA ALA A 90 17.37 4.52 3.19
C ALA A 90 17.08 4.26 1.69
N ALA A 91 15.94 4.72 1.18
CA ALA A 91 15.57 4.61 -0.23
C ALA A 91 16.21 5.70 -1.12
N GLN A 92 16.81 6.74 -0.54
CA GLN A 92 17.40 7.85 -1.30
C GLN A 92 18.80 7.55 -1.82
N SER A 93 19.26 8.30 -2.82
CA SER A 93 20.63 8.19 -3.32
C SER A 93 21.65 8.56 -2.24
N ARG A 94 22.76 7.83 -2.22
CA ARG A 94 23.92 8.15 -1.38
C ARG A 94 24.60 9.46 -1.74
N GLN A 95 24.34 9.99 -2.94
CA GLN A 95 24.93 11.25 -3.41
C GLN A 95 24.31 12.46 -2.69
N ASN A 96 22.98 12.46 -2.49
CA ASN A 96 22.24 13.54 -1.86
C ASN A 96 21.30 12.99 -0.77
N PRO A 97 21.83 12.47 0.36
CA PRO A 97 21.03 11.79 1.38
C PRO A 97 20.04 12.72 2.12
N THR A 98 20.17 14.03 1.94
CA THR A 98 19.29 15.04 2.54
C THR A 98 18.08 15.38 1.67
N GLU A 99 18.08 14.97 0.40
CA GLU A 99 17.04 15.28 -0.57
C GLU A 99 16.14 14.07 -0.84
N LEU A 100 14.86 14.35 -1.08
CA LEU A 100 13.92 13.34 -1.55
C LEU A 100 14.04 13.23 -3.07
N ASP A 101 14.82 12.27 -3.55
CA ASP A 101 15.12 12.07 -4.98
C ASP A 101 14.34 10.91 -5.62
N HIS A 102 13.93 9.94 -4.80
CA HIS A 102 13.14 8.78 -5.18
C HIS A 102 12.00 8.57 -4.20
N TYR A 103 10.90 8.01 -4.69
CA TYR A 103 9.87 7.43 -3.83
C TYR A 103 9.88 5.90 -3.95
N PRO A 104 10.01 5.15 -2.83
CA PRO A 104 9.92 3.69 -2.84
C PRO A 104 8.45 3.23 -2.93
N GLY A 105 8.14 2.43 -3.95
CA GLY A 105 6.85 1.72 -4.06
C GLY A 105 6.78 0.50 -3.15
N SER A 106 5.62 -0.16 -3.09
CA SER A 106 5.39 -1.34 -2.26
C SER A 106 6.38 -2.49 -2.48
N PRO A 107 6.88 -2.79 -3.69
CA PRO A 107 7.93 -3.79 -3.88
C PRO A 107 9.19 -3.50 -3.07
N TRP A 108 9.60 -2.23 -2.97
CA TRP A 108 10.79 -1.85 -2.22
C TRP A 108 10.59 -2.06 -0.73
N TRP A 109 9.45 -1.61 -0.19
CA TRP A 109 9.11 -1.78 1.23
C TRP A 109 9.06 -3.26 1.64
N LEU A 110 8.49 -4.11 0.78
CA LEU A 110 8.41 -5.55 0.99
C LEU A 110 9.79 -6.22 0.89
N ALA A 111 10.59 -5.87 -0.12
CA ALA A 111 11.88 -6.49 -0.36
C ALA A 111 12.93 -6.09 0.68
N GLN A 112 12.96 -4.83 1.12
CA GLN A 112 13.98 -4.30 2.03
C GLN A 112 13.97 -4.98 3.41
N ARG A 113 12.81 -5.49 3.85
CA ARG A 113 12.65 -6.16 5.14
C ARG A 113 12.43 -7.68 5.02
N LEU A 114 12.66 -8.23 3.84
CA LEU A 114 12.49 -9.66 3.56
C LEU A 114 13.62 -10.48 4.18
N ARG A 115 13.30 -11.43 5.07
CA ARG A 115 14.29 -12.31 5.71
C ARG A 115 14.56 -13.55 4.86
N GLU A 116 15.54 -14.35 5.28
CA GLU A 116 15.98 -15.51 4.50
C GLU A 116 14.91 -16.57 4.29
N GLN A 117 14.10 -16.80 5.31
CA GLN A 117 13.00 -17.76 5.34
C GLN A 117 11.71 -17.26 4.70
N ASP A 118 11.63 -15.97 4.38
CA ASP A 118 10.43 -15.36 3.79
C ASP A 118 10.44 -15.50 2.26
N ALA A 119 9.28 -15.33 1.64
CA ALA A 119 9.13 -15.31 0.19
C ALA A 119 8.33 -14.09 -0.25
N LEU A 120 8.61 -13.55 -1.44
CA LEU A 120 7.89 -12.41 -2.00
C LEU A 120 7.49 -12.71 -3.45
N ARG A 121 6.23 -12.46 -3.80
CA ARG A 121 5.73 -12.50 -5.18
C ARG A 121 5.19 -11.12 -5.55
N LEU A 122 5.65 -10.59 -6.67
CA LEU A 122 5.30 -9.28 -7.20
C LEU A 122 4.66 -9.49 -8.57
N PHE A 123 3.40 -9.12 -8.72
CA PHE A 123 2.67 -9.19 -9.97
C PHE A 123 2.53 -7.79 -10.56
N GLU A 124 2.79 -7.66 -11.85
CA GLU A 124 2.56 -6.42 -12.60
C GLU A 124 2.06 -6.80 -14.00
N LEU A 125 0.97 -6.17 -14.45
CA LEU A 125 0.32 -6.50 -15.72
C LEU A 125 0.77 -5.58 -16.86
N HIS A 126 1.09 -4.31 -16.55
CA HIS A 126 1.54 -3.33 -17.53
C HIS A 126 2.98 -3.64 -17.99
N PRO A 127 3.20 -3.91 -19.29
CA PRO A 127 4.47 -4.46 -19.78
C PRO A 127 5.67 -3.53 -19.51
N ARG A 128 5.49 -2.21 -19.64
CA ARG A 128 6.59 -1.25 -19.35
C ARG A 128 6.90 -1.17 -17.85
N GLU A 129 5.88 -1.24 -16.99
CA GLU A 129 6.11 -1.18 -15.54
C GLU A 129 6.82 -2.46 -15.09
N HIS A 130 6.40 -3.61 -15.62
CA HIS A 130 7.07 -4.89 -15.40
C HIS A 130 8.51 -4.89 -15.93
N GLU A 131 8.78 -4.29 -17.09
CA GLU A 131 10.15 -4.16 -17.59
C GLU A 131 11.04 -3.38 -16.61
N HIS A 132 10.56 -2.27 -16.05
CA HIS A 132 11.28 -1.55 -15.01
C HIS A 132 11.45 -2.37 -13.72
N LEU A 133 10.41 -3.10 -13.30
CA LEU A 133 10.45 -3.96 -12.13
C LEU A 133 11.50 -5.06 -12.28
N SER A 134 11.45 -5.82 -13.40
CA SER A 134 12.34 -6.96 -13.72
C SER A 134 13.82 -6.61 -13.79
N ARG A 135 14.15 -5.34 -14.06
CA ARG A 135 15.54 -4.83 -14.04
C ARG A 135 16.07 -4.59 -12.64
N GLN A 136 15.24 -4.59 -11.61
CA GLN A 136 15.69 -4.44 -10.23
C GLN A 136 16.32 -5.73 -9.72
N GLN A 137 17.55 -5.59 -9.21
CA GLN A 137 18.24 -6.70 -8.56
C GLN A 137 17.64 -6.91 -7.16
N LEU A 138 16.90 -8.01 -7.01
CA LEU A 138 16.26 -8.43 -5.76
C LEU A 138 16.81 -9.81 -5.35
N ALA A 139 16.57 -10.21 -4.10
CA ALA A 139 16.98 -11.53 -3.62
C ALA A 139 16.28 -12.67 -4.39
N ASP A 140 16.90 -13.85 -4.49
CA ASP A 140 16.39 -15.01 -5.25
C ASP A 140 15.00 -15.51 -4.82
N ARG A 141 14.62 -15.20 -3.58
CA ARG A 141 13.31 -15.51 -2.97
C ARG A 141 12.20 -14.52 -3.38
N VAL A 142 12.54 -13.50 -4.17
CA VAL A 142 11.60 -12.57 -4.79
C VAL A 142 11.28 -13.06 -6.20
N ARG A 143 10.00 -13.28 -6.49
CA ARG A 143 9.51 -13.62 -7.82
C ARG A 143 8.78 -12.43 -8.40
N GLN A 144 9.22 -11.98 -9.57
CA GLN A 144 8.61 -10.90 -10.32
C GLN A 144 7.89 -11.52 -11.52
N VAL A 145 6.59 -11.29 -11.63
CA VAL A 145 5.70 -11.98 -12.58
C VAL A 145 5.00 -10.95 -13.44
N HIS A 146 5.15 -11.08 -14.76
CA HIS A 146 4.34 -10.33 -15.73
C HIS A 146 2.99 -11.04 -15.86
N GLY A 147 1.95 -10.49 -15.25
CA GLY A 147 0.64 -11.14 -15.24
C GLY A 147 -0.37 -10.48 -14.33
N ASP A 148 -1.61 -10.98 -14.40
CA ASP A 148 -2.72 -10.54 -13.56
C ASP A 148 -2.50 -10.98 -12.11
N GLY A 149 -2.35 -10.03 -11.20
CA GLY A 149 -2.08 -10.33 -9.79
C GLY A 149 -3.27 -10.81 -8.99
N LEU A 150 -4.51 -10.53 -9.39
CA LEU A 150 -5.69 -11.10 -8.74
C LEU A 150 -5.80 -12.60 -9.04
N SER A 151 -5.63 -12.97 -10.31
CA SER A 151 -5.56 -14.36 -10.74
C SER A 151 -4.33 -15.06 -10.12
N GLY A 152 -3.17 -14.41 -10.18
CA GLY A 152 -1.92 -14.90 -9.60
C GLY A 152 -1.96 -15.09 -8.08
N LEU A 153 -2.77 -14.31 -7.36
CA LEU A 153 -3.05 -14.52 -5.94
C LEU A 153 -3.80 -15.86 -5.72
N ILE A 154 -4.86 -16.14 -6.47
CA ILE A 154 -5.64 -17.37 -6.28
C ILE A 154 -4.85 -18.62 -6.63
N GLU A 155 -4.02 -18.55 -7.68
CA GLU A 155 -3.09 -19.62 -8.10
C GLU A 155 -1.96 -19.83 -7.08
N SER A 156 -1.57 -18.76 -6.38
CA SER A 156 -0.55 -18.78 -5.35
C SER A 156 -0.96 -19.48 -4.05
N LEU A 157 -2.26 -19.73 -3.85
CA LEU A 157 -2.83 -20.20 -2.59
C LEU A 157 -3.22 -21.69 -2.62
N PRO A 158 -2.90 -22.47 -1.56
CA PRO A 158 -2.20 -22.03 -0.35
C PRO A 158 -0.68 -21.85 -0.56
N VAL A 159 -0.09 -20.93 0.21
CA VAL A 159 1.37 -20.75 0.23
C VAL A 159 2.04 -21.79 1.14
N ALA A 160 3.34 -22.04 0.92
CA ALA A 160 4.10 -23.02 1.70
C ALA A 160 4.51 -22.52 3.10
N THR A 161 4.53 -21.19 3.32
CA THR A 161 4.85 -20.59 4.62
C THR A 161 3.61 -20.59 5.53
N PRO A 162 3.78 -20.58 6.86
CA PRO A 162 2.66 -20.62 7.79
C PRO A 162 1.92 -19.28 7.93
N ARG A 163 2.40 -18.22 7.27
CA ARG A 163 1.83 -16.88 7.35
C ARG A 163 1.79 -16.25 5.97
N LEU A 164 0.71 -15.53 5.70
CA LEU A 164 0.47 -14.86 4.43
C LEU A 164 0.18 -13.37 4.70
N CYS A 165 0.82 -12.50 3.92
CA CYS A 165 0.51 -11.08 3.86
C CYS A 165 0.31 -10.67 2.40
N VAL A 166 -0.83 -10.09 2.06
CA VAL A 166 -1.16 -9.71 0.68
C VAL A 166 -1.46 -8.23 0.60
N LEU A 167 -0.91 -7.53 -0.39
CA LEU A 167 -1.31 -6.20 -0.79
C LEU A 167 -2.10 -6.25 -2.11
N VAL A 168 -3.28 -5.65 -2.08
CA VAL A 168 -4.16 -5.45 -3.23
C VAL A 168 -4.33 -3.96 -3.50
N ASP A 169 -3.70 -3.48 -4.58
CA ASP A 169 -3.59 -2.06 -4.92
C ASP A 169 -3.85 -1.81 -6.42
N PRO A 170 -5.04 -2.15 -6.95
CA PRO A 170 -5.34 -1.90 -8.35
C PRO A 170 -5.50 -0.40 -8.62
N SER A 171 -5.38 -0.01 -9.89
CA SER A 171 -5.56 1.38 -10.33
C SER A 171 -7.02 1.86 -10.24
N TYR A 172 -7.99 0.94 -10.24
CA TYR A 172 -9.43 1.22 -10.34
C TYR A 172 -9.77 2.07 -11.58
N GLU A 173 -9.07 1.82 -12.69
CA GLU A 173 -9.39 2.40 -14.00
C GLU A 173 -10.76 1.95 -14.51
N ARG A 174 -11.13 0.71 -14.18
CA ARG A 174 -12.41 0.10 -14.55
C ARG A 174 -13.32 0.01 -13.35
N LYS A 175 -14.61 0.27 -13.54
CA LYS A 175 -15.59 0.21 -12.45
C LYS A 175 -15.77 -1.22 -11.93
N GLU A 176 -15.52 -2.19 -12.80
CA GLU A 176 -15.64 -3.62 -12.54
C GLU A 176 -14.54 -4.11 -11.58
N GLU A 177 -13.41 -3.40 -11.48
CA GLU A 177 -12.27 -3.79 -10.62
C GLU A 177 -12.66 -3.86 -9.14
N TYR A 178 -13.58 -3.01 -8.68
CA TYR A 178 -14.10 -3.10 -7.31
C TYR A 178 -14.77 -4.46 -7.02
N GLY A 179 -15.54 -4.99 -7.98
CA GLY A 179 -16.19 -6.29 -7.86
C GLY A 179 -15.21 -7.46 -8.04
N GLU A 180 -14.27 -7.34 -8.98
CA GLU A 180 -13.22 -8.35 -9.21
C GLU A 180 -12.31 -8.51 -7.98
N VAL A 181 -11.95 -7.39 -7.34
CA VAL A 181 -11.21 -7.38 -6.07
C VAL A 181 -12.03 -8.08 -4.98
N ALA A 182 -13.31 -7.71 -4.82
CA ALA A 182 -14.16 -8.30 -3.79
C ALA A 182 -14.28 -9.83 -3.96
N ALA A 183 -14.53 -10.30 -5.19
CA ALA A 183 -14.64 -11.73 -5.50
C ALA A 183 -13.32 -12.48 -5.21
N THR A 184 -12.20 -11.90 -5.65
CA THR A 184 -10.85 -12.45 -5.42
C THR A 184 -10.55 -12.56 -3.93
N LEU A 185 -10.87 -11.54 -3.14
CA LEU A 185 -10.62 -11.55 -1.69
C LEU A 185 -11.47 -12.59 -0.96
N LEU A 186 -12.73 -12.78 -1.34
CA LEU A 186 -13.59 -13.81 -0.77
C LEU A 186 -13.04 -15.21 -1.03
N GLU A 187 -12.60 -15.48 -2.27
CA GLU A 187 -11.96 -16.75 -2.65
C GLU A 187 -10.61 -16.95 -1.93
N ALA A 188 -9.77 -15.91 -1.87
CA ALA A 188 -8.48 -15.96 -1.18
C ALA A 188 -8.64 -16.24 0.32
N MET A 189 -9.58 -15.58 0.99
CA MET A 189 -9.85 -15.78 2.41
C MET A 189 -10.49 -17.14 2.69
N ARG A 190 -11.23 -17.72 1.74
CA ARG A 190 -11.71 -19.12 1.83
C ARG A 190 -10.54 -20.11 1.83
N LYS A 191 -9.52 -19.88 1.00
CA LYS A 191 -8.31 -20.72 0.88
C LYS A 191 -7.29 -20.49 2.01
N ALA A 192 -7.17 -19.27 2.51
CA ALA A 192 -6.17 -18.87 3.51
C ALA A 192 -6.78 -17.95 4.58
N ARG A 193 -7.67 -18.51 5.41
CA ARG A 193 -8.42 -17.78 6.45
C ARG A 193 -7.58 -16.98 7.45
N HIS A 194 -6.32 -17.40 7.66
CA HIS A 194 -5.38 -16.77 8.58
C HIS A 194 -4.55 -15.63 7.94
N GLY A 195 -4.67 -15.45 6.62
CA GLY A 195 -3.92 -14.43 5.90
C GLY A 195 -4.29 -13.02 6.34
N ILE A 196 -3.29 -12.15 6.33
CA ILE A 196 -3.48 -10.71 6.47
C ILE A 196 -3.57 -10.15 5.06
N VAL A 197 -4.65 -9.41 4.77
CA VAL A 197 -4.84 -8.82 3.44
C VAL A 197 -5.10 -7.33 3.58
N LEU A 198 -4.25 -6.55 2.91
CA LEU A 198 -4.36 -5.11 2.77
C LEU A 198 -5.00 -4.81 1.42
N VAL A 199 -5.99 -3.93 1.39
CA VAL A 199 -6.68 -3.50 0.17
C VAL A 199 -6.72 -1.99 0.14
N TRP A 200 -6.00 -1.40 -0.80
CA TRP A 200 -6.08 0.03 -1.06
C TRP A 200 -7.31 0.35 -1.92
N TYR A 201 -7.92 1.51 -1.70
CA TYR A 201 -8.97 2.04 -2.58
C TYR A 201 -9.02 3.57 -2.56
N PRO A 202 -9.36 4.22 -3.69
CA PRO A 202 -9.47 5.67 -3.76
C PRO A 202 -10.83 6.16 -3.23
N LEU A 203 -10.82 7.29 -2.52
CA LEU A 203 -12.02 8.03 -2.18
C LEU A 203 -12.28 9.06 -3.29
N LEU A 204 -13.19 8.70 -4.20
CA LEU A 204 -13.65 9.53 -5.31
C LEU A 204 -15.10 9.97 -5.06
N PRO A 205 -15.54 11.13 -5.57
CA PRO A 205 -16.92 11.60 -5.42
C PRO A 205 -17.98 10.59 -5.91
N ALA A 206 -17.61 9.73 -6.86
CA ALA A 206 -18.48 8.68 -7.37
C ALA A 206 -18.79 7.54 -6.37
N GLY A 207 -18.09 7.46 -5.22
CA GLY A 207 -18.42 6.54 -4.14
C GLY A 207 -18.32 5.04 -4.47
N ARG A 208 -17.62 4.65 -5.54
CA ARG A 208 -17.62 3.26 -6.03
C ARG A 208 -16.98 2.25 -5.09
N HIS A 209 -16.09 2.71 -4.20
CA HIS A 209 -15.48 1.85 -3.19
C HIS A 209 -16.51 1.24 -2.25
N GLU A 210 -17.65 1.89 -1.99
CA GLU A 210 -18.71 1.35 -1.13
C GLU A 210 -19.19 -0.03 -1.62
N ALA A 211 -19.26 -0.26 -2.93
CA ALA A 211 -19.62 -1.56 -3.49
C ALA A 211 -18.60 -2.67 -3.12
N LEU A 212 -17.31 -2.34 -3.07
CA LEU A 212 -16.27 -3.25 -2.59
C LEU A 212 -16.46 -3.53 -1.08
N LEU A 213 -16.62 -2.48 -0.26
CA LEU A 213 -16.79 -2.63 1.20
C LEU A 213 -18.04 -3.46 1.56
N ASP A 214 -19.16 -3.19 0.90
CA ASP A 214 -20.42 -3.89 1.09
C ASP A 214 -20.33 -5.34 0.63
N ALA A 215 -19.69 -5.61 -0.51
CA ALA A 215 -19.52 -6.97 -1.01
C ALA A 215 -18.68 -7.85 -0.06
N LEU A 216 -17.60 -7.31 0.53
CA LEU A 216 -16.79 -8.05 1.50
C LEU A 216 -17.59 -8.36 2.79
N LYS A 217 -18.38 -7.40 3.26
CA LYS A 217 -19.25 -7.56 4.43
C LYS A 217 -20.38 -8.57 4.16
N ALA A 218 -21.07 -8.44 3.04
CA ALA A 218 -22.15 -9.36 2.63
C ALA A 218 -21.63 -10.77 2.35
N GLY A 219 -20.39 -10.88 1.85
CA GLY A 219 -19.69 -12.15 1.66
C GLY A 219 -19.23 -12.83 2.96
N GLY A 220 -19.48 -12.22 4.12
CA GLY A 220 -19.27 -12.82 5.43
C GLY A 220 -17.84 -12.72 5.96
N LEU A 221 -16.97 -11.90 5.36
CA LEU A 221 -15.66 -11.62 5.93
C LEU A 221 -15.81 -10.84 7.24
N ARG A 222 -14.96 -11.19 8.22
CA ARG A 222 -14.93 -10.61 9.56
C ARG A 222 -13.55 -10.06 9.85
N LYS A 223 -13.41 -9.34 10.98
CA LYS A 223 -12.14 -8.73 11.40
C LYS A 223 -11.55 -7.82 10.32
N ILE A 224 -12.37 -6.92 9.82
CA ILE A 224 -11.97 -5.92 8.82
C ILE A 224 -11.85 -4.58 9.52
N TRP A 225 -10.62 -4.10 9.64
CA TRP A 225 -10.35 -2.73 10.04
C TRP A 225 -10.19 -1.85 8.80
N ARG A 226 -10.74 -0.64 8.88
CA ARG A 226 -10.75 0.34 7.81
C ARG A 226 -10.01 1.59 8.29
N SER A 227 -9.03 2.02 7.50
CA SER A 227 -8.30 3.27 7.68
C SER A 227 -8.58 4.17 6.49
N GLU A 228 -9.16 5.35 6.71
CA GLU A 228 -9.41 6.34 5.66
C GLU A 228 -8.65 7.64 5.97
N LEU A 229 -7.90 8.14 5.00
CA LEU A 229 -7.26 9.45 5.02
C LEU A 229 -7.92 10.35 3.98
N ARG A 230 -8.45 11.48 4.42
CA ARG A 230 -9.03 12.51 3.56
C ARG A 230 -8.14 13.73 3.61
N VAL A 231 -7.84 14.33 2.46
CA VAL A 231 -7.06 15.58 2.35
C VAL A 231 -7.88 16.75 1.82
N ALA A 232 -9.04 16.45 1.24
CA ALA A 232 -10.01 17.42 0.77
C ALA A 232 -11.44 16.99 1.08
N SER A 233 -12.38 17.91 0.91
CA SER A 233 -13.81 17.64 1.12
C SER A 233 -14.38 16.81 -0.04
N PRO A 234 -15.31 15.86 0.21
CA PRO A 234 -15.93 15.05 -0.85
C PRO A 234 -16.64 15.85 -1.95
N GLN A 235 -17.02 17.10 -1.66
CA GLN A 235 -17.65 18.02 -2.62
C GLN A 235 -16.66 18.65 -3.61
N SER A 236 -15.35 18.36 -3.54
CA SER A 236 -14.43 18.78 -4.59
C SER A 236 -14.86 18.17 -5.93
N GLU A 237 -15.17 19.00 -6.93
CA GLU A 237 -15.78 18.56 -8.19
C GLU A 237 -14.91 17.59 -9.02
N ARG A 238 -13.60 17.49 -8.73
CA ARG A 238 -12.66 16.66 -9.49
C ARG A 238 -11.59 16.03 -8.60
N GLY A 239 -11.24 14.80 -8.95
CA GLY A 239 -10.09 14.09 -8.39
C GLY A 239 -10.38 13.27 -7.14
N MET A 240 -9.32 12.60 -6.66
CA MET A 240 -9.32 11.80 -5.44
C MET A 240 -9.20 12.74 -4.23
N TYR A 241 -10.21 12.74 -3.35
CA TYR A 241 -10.22 13.60 -2.15
C TYR A 241 -9.61 12.89 -0.93
N GLY A 242 -9.34 11.60 -1.05
CA GLY A 242 -8.78 10.77 0.02
C GLY A 242 -8.47 9.35 -0.46
N SER A 243 -7.92 8.54 0.42
CA SER A 243 -7.64 7.12 0.19
C SER A 243 -8.06 6.29 1.38
N GLY A 244 -8.37 5.02 1.13
CA GLY A 244 -8.71 4.04 2.14
C GLY A 244 -7.80 2.81 2.06
N MET A 245 -7.61 2.20 3.22
CA MET A 245 -6.95 0.91 3.40
C MET A 245 -7.89 0.01 4.21
N LEU A 246 -8.34 -1.11 3.64
CA LEU A 246 -8.89 -2.20 4.43
C LEU A 246 -7.75 -3.12 4.87
N VAL A 247 -7.79 -3.57 6.11
CA VAL A 247 -6.92 -4.61 6.64
C VAL A 247 -7.80 -5.72 7.18
N ILE A 248 -7.77 -6.87 6.52
CA ILE A 248 -8.43 -8.09 6.96
C ILE A 248 -7.47 -8.84 7.89
N ASN A 249 -7.98 -9.30 9.03
CA ASN A 249 -7.20 -9.91 10.11
C ASN A 249 -6.03 -9.02 10.58
N PRO A 250 -6.26 -7.74 10.91
CA PRO A 250 -5.19 -6.88 11.38
C PRO A 250 -4.58 -7.46 12.66
N PRO A 251 -3.25 -7.40 12.84
CA PRO A 251 -2.62 -7.78 14.10
C PRO A 251 -3.11 -6.94 15.27
N TRP A 252 -3.15 -7.55 16.46
CA TRP A 252 -3.65 -6.88 17.66
C TRP A 252 -2.85 -5.60 17.98
N GLY A 253 -3.57 -4.52 18.29
CA GLY A 253 -3.02 -3.21 18.64
C GLY A 253 -2.47 -2.40 17.46
N LEU A 254 -2.54 -2.92 16.23
CA LEU A 254 -2.10 -2.18 15.05
C LEU A 254 -3.00 -0.97 14.76
N ASP A 255 -4.30 -1.11 14.96
CA ASP A 255 -5.31 -0.05 14.84
C ASP A 255 -4.91 1.18 15.64
N ARG A 256 -4.66 1.02 16.94
CA ARG A 256 -4.22 2.12 17.82
C ARG A 256 -2.89 2.72 17.41
N ARG A 257 -1.90 1.87 17.09
CA ARG A 257 -0.56 2.34 16.66
C ARG A 257 -0.66 3.19 15.39
N LEU A 258 -1.52 2.80 14.44
CA LEU A 258 -1.74 3.56 13.22
C LEU A 258 -2.55 4.84 13.46
N GLU A 259 -3.56 4.80 14.33
CA GLU A 259 -4.32 6.00 14.72
C GLU A 259 -3.42 7.07 15.35
N ASP A 260 -2.52 6.68 16.27
CA ASP A 260 -1.56 7.59 16.91
C ASP A 260 -0.60 8.23 15.88
N ALA A 261 -0.03 7.42 15.00
CA ALA A 261 0.86 7.89 13.94
C ALA A 261 0.11 8.80 12.95
N MET A 262 -1.11 8.43 12.55
CA MET A 262 -1.90 9.21 11.59
C MET A 262 -2.41 10.52 12.18
N ALA A 263 -2.67 10.59 13.50
CA ALA A 263 -3.02 11.83 14.18
C ALA A 263 -1.90 12.88 14.10
N ARG A 264 -0.63 12.44 14.06
CA ARG A 264 0.54 13.32 13.87
C ARG A 264 0.82 13.63 12.39
N LEU A 265 0.62 12.64 11.52
CA LEU A 265 0.91 12.74 10.09
C LEU A 265 -0.12 13.57 9.33
N ALA A 266 -1.42 13.35 9.56
CA ALA A 266 -2.48 13.99 8.76
C ALA A 266 -2.37 15.53 8.75
N PRO A 267 -2.13 16.23 9.89
CA PRO A 267 -1.95 17.68 9.88
C PRO A 267 -0.80 18.18 8.98
N VAL A 268 0.24 17.37 8.74
CA VAL A 268 1.36 17.74 7.85
C VAL A 268 0.92 17.78 6.39
N LEU A 269 -0.05 16.95 6.00
CA LEU A 269 -0.56 16.92 4.62
C LEU A 269 -1.43 18.14 4.29
N GLY A 270 -2.04 18.76 5.32
CA GLY A 270 -2.75 20.03 5.24
C GLY A 270 -3.82 20.17 6.32
N ASP A 271 -4.28 21.39 6.58
CA ASP A 271 -5.21 21.71 7.68
C ASP A 271 -6.57 21.03 7.59
N ALA A 272 -7.02 20.68 6.38
CA ALA A 272 -8.25 19.94 6.13
C ALA A 272 -8.08 18.43 6.24
N SER A 273 -6.84 17.94 6.37
CA SER A 273 -6.55 16.51 6.33
C SER A 273 -7.01 15.81 7.61
N ARG A 274 -7.78 14.74 7.47
CA ARG A 274 -8.32 13.97 8.59
C ARG A 274 -8.13 12.49 8.33
N HIS A 275 -7.70 11.77 9.35
CA HIS A 275 -7.68 10.32 9.36
C HIS A 275 -8.82 9.79 10.23
N ARG A 276 -9.36 8.64 9.84
CA ARG A 276 -10.32 7.88 10.63
C ARG A 276 -10.00 6.38 10.51
N GLY A 277 -9.76 5.74 11.64
CA GLY A 277 -9.79 4.28 11.79
C GLY A 277 -11.15 3.82 12.33
N ASP A 278 -11.71 2.75 11.78
CA ASP A 278 -12.83 2.04 12.39
C ASP A 278 -12.89 0.55 12.02
N TRP A 279 -13.49 -0.26 12.89
CA TRP A 279 -13.80 -1.65 12.60
C TRP A 279 -15.03 -1.72 11.70
N TRP A 280 -14.80 -1.81 10.39
CA TRP A 280 -15.86 -1.92 9.39
C TRP A 280 -16.70 -3.19 9.58
N VAL A 281 -16.02 -4.30 9.86
CA VAL A 281 -16.67 -5.55 10.30
C VAL A 281 -15.94 -6.10 11.52
N PRO A 282 -16.61 -6.21 12.68
CA PRO A 282 -15.99 -6.72 13.90
C PRO A 282 -15.70 -8.23 13.82
N GLU A 283 -15.09 -8.78 14.87
CA GLU A 283 -14.84 -10.22 15.04
C GLU A 283 -16.09 -11.06 14.86
#